data_AF-A0A1Q3Z3Z8-F1
#
_entry.id   AF-A0A1Q3Z3Z8-F1
#
_cell.length_a   1.000
_cell.length_b   1.000
_cell.length_c   1.000
_cell.angle_alpha   90.00
_cell.angle_beta   90.00
_cell.angle_gamma   90.00
#
_symmetry.space_group_name_H-M   'P 1'
#
loop_
_entity.id
_entity.type
_entity.pdbx_description
1 polymer ?
#
loop_
_entity_poly.entity_id
_entity_poly.type
_entity_poly.pdbx_seq_one_letter_code
_entity_poly.pdbx_strand_id
1 'polypeptide(L)'
;MKHDGAKREVHDNYEAFKQLLPELMLRIPGKFVVLHQRKIERSFDTFADAVQFGSRTFGRGHFSVQEVTDRVITLGAWSYALHPDTH
;
A
#
# COMPACT_ATOMS: atom_id res chain seq x y z
N MET A 1 -14.52 -13.98 17.98
CA MET A 1 -14.18 -13.82 16.55
C MET A 1 -13.90 -12.34 16.30
N LYS A 2 -12.64 -11.88 16.35
CA LYS A 2 -12.31 -10.46 16.19
C LYS A 2 -10.99 -10.26 15.42
N HIS A 3 -10.91 -10.73 14.17
CA HIS A 3 -9.75 -10.45 13.31
C HIS A 3 -10.10 -10.24 11.81
N ASP A 4 -11.34 -9.90 11.47
CA ASP A 4 -11.80 -9.84 10.07
C ASP A 4 -11.94 -8.43 9.48
N GLY A 5 -12.07 -7.39 10.32
CA GLY A 5 -12.28 -6.00 9.86
C GLY A 5 -11.10 -5.43 9.07
N ALA A 6 -9.88 -5.59 9.60
CA ALA A 6 -8.66 -5.07 8.97
C ALA A 6 -8.33 -5.80 7.65
N LYS A 7 -8.57 -7.11 7.58
CA LYS A 7 -8.38 -7.88 6.33
C LYS A 7 -9.34 -7.42 5.23
N ARG A 8 -10.59 -7.12 5.60
CA ARG A 8 -11.60 -6.62 4.66
C ARG A 8 -11.26 -5.23 4.16
N GLU A 9 -10.83 -4.32 5.04
CA GLU A 9 -10.41 -2.97 4.65
C GLU A 9 -9.21 -2.99 3.70
N VAL A 10 -8.19 -3.80 3.97
CA VAL A 10 -7.03 -3.95 3.09
C VAL A 10 -7.43 -4.51 1.73
N HIS A 11 -8.30 -5.52 1.69
CA HIS A 11 -8.81 -6.10 0.45
C HIS A 11 -9.60 -5.07 -0.36
N ASP A 12 -10.55 -4.38 0.27
CA ASP A 12 -11.38 -3.35 -0.35
C ASP A 12 -10.53 -2.20 -0.92
N ASN A 13 -9.50 -1.78 -0.18
CA ASN A 13 -8.56 -0.76 -0.65
C ASN A 13 -7.76 -1.25 -1.87
N TYR A 14 -7.35 -2.53 -1.88
CA TYR A 14 -6.64 -3.10 -3.02
C TYR A 14 -7.51 -3.20 -4.27
N GLU A 15 -8.78 -3.62 -4.12
CA GLU A 15 -9.72 -3.65 -5.24
C GLU A 15 -9.95 -2.25 -5.83
N ALA A 16 -10.12 -1.23 -4.97
CA ALA A 16 -10.22 0.16 -5.42
C ALA A 16 -8.96 0.65 -6.12
N PHE A 17 -7.78 0.29 -5.60
CA PHE A 17 -6.50 0.64 -6.23
C PHE A 17 -6.38 0.05 -7.64
N LYS A 18 -6.74 -1.22 -7.85
CA LYS A 18 -6.70 -1.85 -9.19
C LYS A 18 -7.57 -1.13 -10.21
N GLN A 19 -8.73 -0.62 -9.79
CA GLN A 19 -9.61 0.15 -10.68
C GLN A 19 -9.02 1.53 -11.03
N LEU A 20 -8.29 2.15 -10.10
CA LEU A 20 -7.65 3.45 -10.27
C LEU A 20 -6.28 3.37 -10.96
N LEU A 21 -5.63 2.20 -10.94
CA LEU A 21 -4.27 2.00 -11.43
C LEU A 21 -4.03 2.52 -12.87
N PRO A 22 -4.92 2.30 -13.86
CA PRO A 22 -4.70 2.82 -15.21
C PRO A 22 -4.60 4.35 -15.25
N GLU A 23 -5.41 5.06 -14.46
CA GLU A 23 -5.35 6.53 -14.38
C GLU A 23 -4.10 6.99 -13.62
N LEU A 24 -3.77 6.31 -12.53
CA LEU A 24 -2.60 6.65 -11.72
C LEU A 24 -1.30 6.47 -12.49
N MET A 25 -1.20 5.43 -13.32
CA MET A 25 -0.04 5.19 -14.19
C MET A 25 0.18 6.33 -15.20
N LEU A 26 -0.88 7.03 -15.62
CA LEU A 26 -0.76 8.19 -16.51
C LEU A 26 -0.35 9.46 -15.76
N ARG A 27 -0.70 9.59 -14.48
CA ARG A 27 -0.55 10.82 -13.71
C ARG A 27 0.70 10.83 -12.82
N ILE A 28 0.97 9.73 -12.13
CA ILE A 28 1.99 9.61 -11.09
C ILE A 28 2.63 8.21 -11.05
N PRO A 29 3.18 7.70 -12.17
CA PRO A 29 3.85 6.41 -12.18
C PRO A 29 5.06 6.39 -11.23
N GLY A 30 5.30 5.25 -10.58
CA GLY A 30 6.39 5.03 -9.63
C GLY A 30 6.21 5.68 -8.25
N LYS A 31 5.10 6.39 -8.01
CA LYS A 31 4.78 6.97 -6.70
C LYS A 31 4.09 5.95 -5.79
N PHE A 32 4.20 6.18 -4.48
CA PHE A 32 3.48 5.42 -3.46
C PHE A 32 2.21 6.17 -3.07
N VAL A 33 1.05 5.50 -3.14
CA VAL A 33 -0.23 6.07 -2.73
C VAL A 33 -0.68 5.46 -1.40
N VAL A 34 -1.24 6.31 -0.54
CA VAL A 34 -1.92 5.88 0.69
C VAL A 34 -3.40 5.78 0.42
N LEU A 35 -3.96 4.59 0.65
CA LEU A 35 -5.37 4.32 0.56
C LEU A 35 -5.99 4.08 1.92
N HIS A 36 -7.13 4.71 2.16
CA HIS A 36 -7.98 4.51 3.33
C HIS A 36 -9.44 4.56 2.85
N GLN A 37 -10.27 3.63 3.32
CA GLN A 37 -11.68 3.54 2.93
C GLN A 37 -11.93 3.63 1.41
N ARG A 38 -11.12 2.91 0.61
CA ARG A 38 -11.20 2.83 -0.86
C ARG A 38 -10.90 4.15 -1.59
N LYS A 39 -10.26 5.11 -0.92
CA LYS A 39 -9.89 6.40 -1.51
C LYS A 39 -8.40 6.63 -1.41
N ILE A 40 -7.85 7.33 -2.39
CA ILE A 40 -6.47 7.80 -2.38
C ILE A 40 -6.43 9.09 -1.57
N GLU A 41 -5.74 9.05 -0.45
CA GLU A 41 -5.61 10.20 0.45
C GLU A 41 -4.46 11.10 0.01
N ARG A 42 -3.33 10.49 -0.38
CA ARG A 42 -2.13 11.20 -0.82
C ARG A 42 -1.16 10.29 -1.58
N SER A 43 -0.29 10.89 -2.41
CA SER A 43 0.84 10.23 -3.05
C SER A 43 2.19 10.77 -2.54
N PHE A 44 3.20 9.91 -2.57
CA PHE A 44 4.54 10.15 -2.05
C PHE A 44 5.59 9.56 -2.99
N ASP A 45 6.80 10.09 -2.94
CA ASP A 45 7.92 9.57 -3.73
C ASP A 45 8.60 8.36 -3.06
N THR A 46 8.38 8.15 -1.76
CA THR A 46 8.95 7.01 -1.02
C THR A 46 7.89 6.22 -0.24
N PHE A 47 8.12 4.91 -0.12
CA PHE A 47 7.28 4.02 0.70
C PHE A 47 7.29 4.44 2.19
N ALA A 48 8.46 4.84 2.70
CA ALA A 48 8.63 5.24 4.09
C ALA A 48 7.76 6.46 4.45
N ASP A 49 7.68 7.46 3.56
CA ASP A 49 6.85 8.64 3.78
C ASP A 49 5.35 8.30 3.76
N ALA A 50 4.93 7.43 2.83
CA ALA A 50 3.55 6.96 2.75
C ALA A 50 3.14 6.18 4.02
N VAL A 51 4.00 5.29 4.51
CA VAL A 51 3.76 4.54 5.75
C VAL A 51 3.76 5.46 6.96
N GLN A 52 4.69 6.41 7.04
CA GLN A 52 4.76 7.35 8.15
C GLN A 52 3.50 8.23 8.19
N PHE A 53 3.07 8.74 7.05
CA PHE A 53 1.83 9.52 6.92
C PHE A 53 0.61 8.69 7.32
N GLY A 54 0.45 7.49 6.76
CA GLY A 54 -0.69 6.63 7.07
C GLY A 54 -0.75 6.26 8.55
N SER A 55 0.40 5.89 9.13
CA SER A 55 0.50 5.52 10.55
C SER A 55 0.17 6.69 11.48
N ARG A 56 0.62 7.91 11.13
CA ARG A 56 0.34 9.12 11.92
C ARG A 56 -1.11 9.60 11.77
N THR A 57 -1.70 9.46 10.59
CA THR A 57 -3.03 10.02 10.26
C THR A 57 -4.17 9.07 10.66
N PHE A 58 -4.03 7.78 10.36
CA PHE A 58 -5.11 6.79 10.51
C PHE A 58 -4.83 5.73 11.58
N GLY A 59 -3.61 5.69 12.13
CA GLY A 59 -3.18 4.65 13.05
C GLY A 59 -2.79 3.35 12.36
N ARG A 60 -2.39 2.33 13.13
CA ARG A 60 -1.96 1.05 12.59
C ARG A 60 -3.15 0.21 12.11
N GLY A 61 -3.04 -0.32 10.88
CA GLY A 61 -3.96 -1.34 10.35
C GLY A 61 -5.20 -0.82 9.62
N HIS A 62 -5.31 0.49 9.44
CA HIS A 62 -6.45 1.15 8.78
C HIS A 62 -6.07 1.82 7.45
N PHE A 63 -4.94 1.47 6.85
CA PHE A 63 -4.57 2.02 5.56
C PHE A 63 -3.74 1.01 4.77
N SER A 64 -3.71 1.21 3.45
CA SER A 64 -2.88 0.45 2.52
C SER A 64 -1.92 1.40 1.83
N VAL A 65 -0.67 0.97 1.65
CA VAL A 65 0.29 1.67 0.80
C VAL A 65 0.52 0.83 -0.43
N GLN A 66 0.38 1.42 -1.60
CA GLN A 66 0.60 0.74 -2.88
C GLN A 66 1.50 1.58 -3.78
N GLU A 67 2.41 0.92 -4.48
CA GLU A 67 3.20 1.56 -5.53
C GLU A 67 2.38 1.60 -6.82
N VAL A 68 2.36 2.76 -7.47
CA VAL A 68 1.74 2.95 -8.79
C VAL A 68 2.67 2.39 -9.85
N THR A 69 2.58 1.08 -10.06
CA THR A 69 3.37 0.36 -11.06
C THR A 69 2.53 -0.71 -11.74
N ASP A 70 2.85 -1.00 -13.01
CA ASP A 70 2.31 -2.12 -13.77
C ASP A 70 3.00 -3.45 -13.44
N ARG A 71 4.12 -3.39 -12.70
CA ARG A 71 4.80 -4.56 -12.18
C ARG A 71 3.98 -5.11 -11.03
N VAL A 72 3.51 -6.35 -11.17
CA VAL A 72 2.89 -7.08 -10.06
C VAL A 72 3.97 -7.32 -9.00
N ILE A 73 4.12 -6.38 -8.06
CA ILE A 73 4.95 -6.59 -6.89
C ILE A 73 4.15 -7.52 -5.99
N THR A 74 4.42 -8.83 -6.10
CA THR A 74 3.87 -9.81 -5.18
C THR A 74 4.34 -9.45 -3.78
N LEU A 75 3.44 -8.83 -2.99
CA LEU A 75 3.59 -8.48 -1.57
C LEU A 75 3.80 -9.69 -0.64
N GLY A 76 4.27 -10.83 -1.17
CA GLY A 76 4.78 -11.98 -0.42
C GLY A 76 6.30 -11.99 -0.24
N ALA A 77 7.06 -11.19 -1.01
CA ALA A 77 8.53 -11.26 -1.00
C ALA A 77 9.20 -10.38 0.06
N TRP A 78 8.53 -9.35 0.59
CA TRP A 78 9.09 -8.48 1.62
C TRP A 78 9.02 -9.06 3.04
N SER A 79 8.42 -10.24 3.20
CA SER A 79 8.39 -10.97 4.49
C SER A 79 9.62 -11.87 4.70
N TYR A 80 10.50 -12.06 3.71
CA TYR A 80 11.58 -13.06 3.79
C TYR A 80 13.02 -12.54 3.54
N ALA A 81 13.21 -11.34 2.97
CA ALA A 81 14.56 -10.85 2.64
C ALA A 81 15.22 -10.00 3.75
N LEU A 82 15.06 -10.43 5.00
CA LEU A 82 15.97 -10.07 6.11
C LEU A 82 16.51 -11.37 6.72
N HIS A 83 17.11 -12.23 5.90
CA HIS A 83 18.12 -13.14 6.38
C HIS A 83 19.46 -12.56 5.92
N PRO A 84 20.19 -11.82 6.77
CA PRO A 84 21.56 -11.46 6.43
C PRO A 84 22.36 -12.75 6.32
N ASP A 85 22.88 -13.02 5.12
CA ASP A 85 23.99 -13.93 4.92
C ASP A 85 25.10 -13.54 5.90
N THR A 86 25.31 -14.36 6.92
CA THR A 86 26.49 -14.27 7.77
C THR A 86 27.49 -15.29 7.22
N HIS A 87 28.65 -14.75 6.84
CA HIS A 87 29.86 -15.39 6.33
C HIS A 87 30.21 -16.76 6.91
#